data_AF-A0A2N3GBT4-F1
#
_entry.id   AF-A0A2N3GBT4-F1
#
_cell.length_a   1.000
_cell.length_b   1.000
_cell.length_c   1.000
_cell.angle_alpha   90.00
_cell.angle_beta   90.00
_cell.angle_gamma   90.00
#
_symmetry.space_group_name_H-M   'P 1'
#
loop_
_entity.id
_entity.type
_entity.pdbx_description
1 polymer ?
#
loop_
_entity_poly.entity_id
_entity_poly.type
_entity_poly.pdbx_seq_one_letter_code
_entity_poly.pdbx_strand_id
1 'polypeptide(L)'
;MNRAGGVLRLGCSGTRRSRCLLPTARPLQPAGVLLRWRMYVALEGNLRDFSLEDMFRLLASGTKTGTLHMERSDAQGRVCFKKGRVFFASSNWNRESLGRRLVKADVISEKQLRQALGLQKIQKKEKANRRLGQILVDEGYLESRVLENFIQEQINDTLFDLFRWEDGELRFEPDEACEDEDIGISVSVENIIMESARRLEMWNKIRVKIPSLDTTFIMASAPGDKSMEIHLKPKEWMLLCYLHGGRTVRELVELTGYNDFDTAKILFGMYSAGLIERLGQHGEVVAAD
;
A
#
# COMPACT_ATOMS: atom_id res chain seq x y z
N MET A 1 51.80 4.98 4.93
CA MET A 1 52.12 6.27 4.27
C MET A 1 53.15 6.02 3.18
N ASN A 2 52.96 6.60 1.99
CA ASN A 2 53.79 6.59 0.76
C ASN A 2 53.94 5.24 0.03
N ARG A 3 53.36 4.95 -1.14
CA ARG A 3 53.31 5.54 -2.51
C ARG A 3 54.65 5.57 -3.29
N ALA A 4 54.50 5.15 -4.56
CA ALA A 4 55.34 5.31 -5.76
C ALA A 4 56.56 4.36 -5.89
N GLY A 5 56.95 3.83 -7.05
CA GLY A 5 56.56 3.98 -8.46
C GLY A 5 57.73 3.50 -9.37
N GLY A 6 57.50 3.19 -10.66
CA GLY A 6 58.54 2.90 -11.68
C GLY A 6 58.22 1.66 -12.52
N VAL A 7 57.65 1.72 -13.74
CA VAL A 7 58.08 2.25 -15.06
C VAL A 7 58.94 1.28 -15.89
N LEU A 8 58.44 1.00 -17.11
CA LEU A 8 58.88 0.12 -18.19
C LEU A 8 60.22 0.50 -18.86
N ARG A 9 60.88 -0.49 -19.48
CA ARG A 9 61.70 -0.31 -20.70
C ARG A 9 61.51 -1.48 -21.68
N LEU A 10 61.28 -1.12 -22.95
CA LEU A 10 61.24 -1.98 -24.13
C LEU A 10 62.58 -1.92 -24.87
N GLY A 11 62.96 -3.02 -25.52
CA GLY A 11 64.12 -3.12 -26.43
C GLY A 11 63.70 -3.72 -27.77
N CYS A 12 64.09 -3.03 -28.85
CA CYS A 12 63.74 -3.25 -30.26
C CYS A 12 64.48 -4.42 -30.92
N SER A 13 63.92 -4.99 -32.00
CA SER A 13 64.46 -4.88 -33.37
C SER A 13 63.68 -5.80 -34.32
N GLY A 14 63.49 -5.35 -35.56
CA GLY A 14 62.73 -6.08 -36.58
C GLY A 14 63.55 -6.36 -37.83
N THR A 15 63.02 -7.23 -38.70
CA THR A 15 63.33 -7.27 -40.14
C THR A 15 62.18 -7.93 -40.92
N ARG A 16 61.93 -7.41 -42.13
CA ARG A 16 60.79 -7.66 -43.03
C ARG A 16 61.04 -8.81 -44.02
N ARG A 17 59.94 -9.44 -44.47
CA ARG A 17 59.56 -9.97 -45.82
C ARG A 17 58.68 -11.21 -45.59
N SER A 18 57.52 -11.47 -46.20
CA SER A 18 56.94 -11.07 -47.49
C SER A 18 55.40 -11.20 -47.45
N ARG A 19 54.77 -10.54 -48.43
CA ARG A 19 53.34 -10.36 -48.70
C ARG A 19 52.68 -11.64 -49.22
N CYS A 20 51.54 -12.05 -48.67
CA CYS A 20 50.50 -12.81 -49.36
C CYS A 20 49.16 -12.12 -49.11
N LEU A 21 48.54 -11.65 -50.20
CA LEU A 21 47.20 -11.06 -50.24
C LEU A 21 46.18 -12.20 -50.40
N LEU A 22 45.25 -12.31 -49.46
CA LEU A 22 43.99 -13.04 -49.62
C LEU A 22 42.85 -12.19 -49.05
N PRO A 23 41.64 -12.29 -49.61
CA PRO A 23 40.62 -11.25 -49.58
C PRO A 23 39.96 -11.11 -48.21
N THR A 24 39.50 -9.89 -47.94
CA THR A 24 38.70 -9.50 -46.78
C THR A 24 37.42 -10.33 -46.70
N ALA A 25 37.42 -11.36 -45.86
CA ALA A 25 36.21 -12.01 -45.40
C ALA A 25 35.42 -11.00 -44.56
N ARG A 26 34.23 -10.62 -45.04
CA ARG A 26 33.21 -9.93 -44.23
C ARG A 26 32.95 -10.77 -42.98
N PRO A 27 33.03 -10.21 -41.75
CA PRO A 27 32.49 -10.92 -40.61
C PRO A 27 30.97 -11.05 -40.80
N LEU A 28 30.51 -12.30 -40.85
CA LEU A 28 29.11 -12.69 -40.71
C LEU A 28 28.59 -12.05 -39.41
N GLN A 29 27.68 -11.08 -39.56
CA GLN A 29 26.88 -10.61 -38.45
C GLN A 29 26.06 -11.80 -37.94
N PRO A 30 26.09 -12.17 -36.65
CA PRO A 30 25.07 -13.03 -36.11
C PRO A 30 23.76 -12.22 -36.10
N ALA A 31 22.95 -12.44 -37.13
CA ALA A 31 21.53 -12.13 -37.12
C ALA A 31 20.88 -13.03 -36.06
N GLY A 32 20.78 -12.53 -34.84
CA GLY A 32 20.32 -13.32 -33.71
C GLY A 32 20.26 -12.56 -32.40
N VAL A 33 19.97 -11.25 -32.45
CA VAL A 33 19.62 -10.48 -31.26
C VAL A 33 18.50 -9.54 -31.67
N LEU A 34 17.26 -10.01 -31.54
CA LEU A 34 16.04 -9.22 -31.35
C LEU A 34 14.88 -10.21 -31.36
N LEU A 35 13.95 -10.05 -30.41
CA LEU A 35 12.73 -10.83 -30.20
C LEU A 35 12.89 -12.12 -29.36
N ARG A 36 13.46 -11.98 -28.17
CA ARG A 36 13.05 -12.84 -27.04
C ARG A 36 11.73 -12.28 -26.49
N TRP A 37 10.66 -12.60 -27.23
CA TRP A 37 9.25 -12.64 -26.83
C TRP A 37 8.84 -11.83 -25.57
N ARG A 38 8.26 -10.65 -25.80
CA ARG A 38 7.24 -10.00 -24.94
C ARG A 38 6.01 -10.90 -24.89
N MET A 39 6.10 -12.05 -24.25
CA MET A 39 5.03 -13.03 -24.22
C MET A 39 4.77 -13.43 -22.78
N TYR A 40 3.98 -12.60 -22.09
CA TYR A 40 2.78 -13.01 -21.34
C TYR A 40 2.17 -11.84 -20.55
N VAL A 41 2.21 -10.59 -21.02
CA VAL A 41 1.27 -9.61 -20.46
C VAL A 41 -0.12 -9.97 -20.98
N ALA A 42 -0.94 -10.56 -20.12
CA ALA A 42 -2.25 -11.07 -20.56
C ALA A 42 -3.27 -9.93 -20.67
N LEU A 43 -3.12 -8.88 -19.86
CA LEU A 43 -4.06 -7.75 -19.81
C LEU A 43 -3.31 -6.47 -19.45
N GLU A 44 -3.36 -5.47 -20.33
CA GLU A 44 -2.98 -4.08 -20.07
C GLU A 44 -4.20 -3.19 -20.30
N GLY A 45 -4.32 -2.12 -19.52
CA GLY A 45 -5.42 -1.17 -19.67
C GLY A 45 -5.22 0.09 -18.86
N ASN A 46 -6.18 1.00 -18.95
CA ASN A 46 -6.24 2.21 -18.13
C ASN A 46 -7.50 2.17 -17.25
N LEU A 47 -7.40 2.66 -16.01
CA LEU A 47 -8.53 2.76 -15.08
C LEU A 47 -9.68 3.62 -15.61
N ARG A 48 -9.41 4.52 -16.58
CA ARG A 48 -10.45 5.31 -17.26
C ARG A 48 -11.30 4.49 -18.23
N ASP A 49 -10.74 3.43 -18.80
CA ASP A 49 -11.42 2.61 -19.81
C ASP A 49 -12.08 1.38 -19.18
N PHE A 50 -11.50 0.86 -18.09
CA PHE A 50 -11.98 -0.32 -17.39
C PHE A 50 -12.00 -0.08 -15.88
N SER A 51 -13.15 -0.31 -15.25
CA SER A 51 -13.26 -0.23 -13.80
C SER A 51 -12.39 -1.29 -13.12
N LEU A 52 -11.78 -0.95 -11.98
CA LEU A 52 -11.01 -1.90 -11.19
C LEU A 52 -11.87 -3.08 -10.72
N GLU A 53 -13.17 -2.85 -10.48
CA GLU A 53 -14.13 -3.89 -10.11
C GLU A 53 -14.26 -4.94 -11.20
N ASP A 54 -14.43 -4.53 -12.46
CA ASP A 54 -14.60 -5.44 -13.59
C ASP A 54 -13.32 -6.24 -13.84
N MET A 55 -12.14 -5.60 -13.70
CA MET A 55 -10.85 -6.29 -13.75
C MET A 55 -10.75 -7.37 -12.66
N PHE A 56 -11.14 -7.07 -11.43
CA PHE A 56 -11.14 -8.03 -10.34
C PHE A 56 -12.11 -9.19 -10.61
N ARG A 57 -13.34 -8.91 -11.08
CA ARG A 57 -14.33 -9.95 -11.46
C ARG A 57 -13.82 -10.84 -12.59
N LEU A 58 -13.15 -10.27 -13.59
CA LEU A 58 -12.57 -11.01 -14.70
C LEU A 58 -11.46 -11.94 -14.22
N LEU A 59 -10.56 -11.47 -13.37
CA LEU A 59 -9.49 -12.29 -12.79
C LEU A 59 -10.04 -13.39 -11.87
N ALA A 60 -11.10 -13.09 -11.10
CA ALA A 60 -11.77 -14.05 -10.24
C ALA A 60 -12.47 -15.16 -11.03
N SER A 61 -13.31 -14.80 -12.01
CA SER A 61 -14.07 -15.74 -12.83
C SER A 61 -13.17 -16.63 -13.69
N GLY A 62 -12.07 -16.07 -14.19
CA GLY A 62 -11.02 -16.82 -14.88
C GLY A 62 -10.13 -17.66 -13.96
N THR A 63 -10.35 -17.66 -12.64
CA THR A 63 -9.53 -18.35 -11.62
C THR A 63 -8.04 -18.04 -11.74
N LYS A 64 -7.70 -16.81 -12.15
CA LYS A 64 -6.32 -16.43 -12.50
C LYS A 64 -5.43 -16.40 -11.26
N THR A 65 -4.16 -16.72 -11.49
CA THR A 65 -3.06 -16.59 -10.53
C THR A 65 -2.02 -15.69 -11.18
N GLY A 66 -1.46 -14.75 -10.40
CA GLY A 66 -0.55 -13.74 -10.91
C GLY A 66 -0.68 -12.42 -10.15
N THR A 67 -0.03 -11.38 -10.65
CA THR A 67 0.01 -10.08 -9.98
C THR A 67 -0.57 -9.00 -10.89
N LEU A 68 -1.49 -8.21 -10.34
CA LEU A 68 -1.99 -6.99 -10.95
C LEU A 68 -1.17 -5.81 -10.43
N HIS A 69 -0.50 -5.12 -11.33
CA HIS A 69 0.21 -3.86 -11.07
C HIS A 69 -0.66 -2.69 -11.49
N MET A 70 -0.61 -1.64 -10.68
CA MET A 70 -1.33 -0.39 -10.88
C MET A 70 -0.35 0.77 -10.71
N GLU A 71 -0.28 1.68 -11.67
CA GLU A 71 0.65 2.81 -11.63
C GLU A 71 -0.06 4.12 -11.98
N ARG A 72 0.20 5.15 -11.17
CA ARG A 72 -0.18 6.55 -11.39
C ARG A 72 1.07 7.41 -11.22
N SER A 73 1.03 8.67 -11.64
CA SER A 73 2.17 9.60 -11.59
C SER A 73 2.83 9.75 -10.21
N ASP A 74 2.07 9.62 -9.12
CA ASP A 74 2.52 9.78 -7.73
C ASP A 74 2.37 8.51 -6.88
N ALA A 75 1.76 7.45 -7.41
CA ALA A 75 1.36 6.29 -6.63
C ALA A 75 1.51 4.97 -7.41
N GLN A 76 1.82 3.90 -6.69
CA GLN A 76 1.95 2.54 -7.24
C GLN A 76 1.25 1.54 -6.32
N GLY A 77 0.57 0.58 -6.92
CA GLY A 77 -0.16 -0.50 -6.27
C GLY A 77 0.20 -1.84 -6.89
N ARG A 78 0.20 -2.89 -6.07
CA ARG A 78 0.26 -4.28 -6.53
C ARG A 78 -0.73 -5.14 -5.75
N VAL A 79 -1.39 -6.06 -6.45
CA VAL A 79 -2.37 -7.00 -5.88
C VAL A 79 -2.07 -8.39 -6.41
N CYS A 80 -1.83 -9.35 -5.50
CA CYS A 80 -1.52 -10.72 -5.87
C CYS A 80 -2.77 -11.60 -5.78
N PHE A 81 -3.02 -12.34 -6.86
CA PHE A 81 -4.13 -13.26 -7.00
C PHE A 81 -3.64 -14.70 -6.99
N LYS A 82 -4.40 -15.59 -6.36
CA LYS A 82 -4.20 -17.04 -6.38
C LYS A 82 -5.54 -17.72 -6.55
N LYS A 83 -5.71 -18.46 -7.64
CA LYS A 83 -6.98 -19.15 -7.99
C LYS A 83 -8.20 -18.22 -7.92
N GLY A 84 -8.07 -17.00 -8.45
CA GLY A 84 -9.15 -16.00 -8.47
C GLY A 84 -9.45 -15.33 -7.12
N ARG A 85 -8.61 -15.51 -6.10
CA ARG A 85 -8.73 -14.86 -4.79
C ARG A 85 -7.54 -13.94 -4.53
N VAL A 86 -7.75 -12.87 -3.77
CA VAL A 86 -6.67 -11.95 -3.40
C VAL A 86 -6.07 -12.39 -2.08
N PHE A 87 -4.76 -12.58 -2.03
CA PHE A 87 -4.06 -12.94 -0.79
C PHE A 87 -3.08 -11.86 -0.33
N PHE A 88 -2.77 -10.90 -1.19
CA PHE A 88 -1.87 -9.81 -0.87
C PHE A 88 -2.24 -8.56 -1.66
N ALA A 89 -2.15 -7.40 -1.02
CA ALA A 89 -2.24 -6.09 -1.67
C ALA A 89 -1.24 -5.15 -1.01
N SER A 90 -0.63 -4.27 -1.79
CA SER A 90 0.19 -3.19 -1.24
C SER A 90 0.16 -1.96 -2.13
N SER A 91 0.02 -0.78 -1.54
CA SER A 91 0.14 0.52 -2.20
C SER A 91 1.27 1.32 -1.55
N ASN A 92 1.96 2.19 -2.28
CA ASN A 92 2.90 3.15 -1.66
C ASN A 92 2.18 4.30 -0.93
N TRP A 93 0.86 4.43 -1.11
CA TRP A 93 0.01 5.37 -0.39
C TRP A 93 -0.30 4.83 1.03
N ASN A 94 0.00 5.64 2.06
CA ASN A 94 -0.38 5.45 3.47
C ASN A 94 -0.13 4.05 4.10
N ARG A 95 1.14 3.61 4.15
CA ARG A 95 1.53 2.31 4.72
C ARG A 95 1.74 2.34 6.24
N GLU A 96 0.72 2.02 7.04
CA GLU A 96 0.99 1.47 8.37
C GLU A 96 1.37 -0.02 8.25
N SER A 97 2.53 -0.40 8.78
CA SER A 97 2.98 -1.79 8.73
C SER A 97 2.12 -2.68 9.65
N LEU A 98 1.96 -3.96 9.29
CA LEU A 98 1.20 -4.93 10.09
C LEU A 98 1.66 -4.95 11.56
N GLY A 99 2.97 -4.90 11.79
CA GLY A 99 3.53 -4.86 13.14
C GLY A 99 3.11 -3.63 13.94
N ARG A 100 3.09 -2.44 13.31
CA ARG A 100 2.61 -1.22 13.97
C ARG A 100 1.11 -1.27 14.25
N ARG A 101 0.31 -1.78 13.31
CA ARG A 101 -1.14 -1.99 13.50
C ARG A 101 -1.42 -2.88 14.71
N LEU A 102 -0.70 -3.99 14.83
CA LEU A 102 -0.84 -4.93 15.96
C LEU A 102 -0.45 -4.30 17.31
N VAL A 103 0.60 -3.48 17.35
CA VAL A 103 1.00 -2.76 18.56
C VAL A 103 -0.03 -1.72 18.95
N LYS A 104 -0.49 -0.93 17.98
CA LYS A 104 -1.46 0.14 18.20
C LYS A 104 -2.82 -0.38 18.69
N ALA A 105 -3.18 -1.59 18.28
CA ALA A 105 -4.38 -2.26 18.75
C ALA A 105 -4.19 -2.98 20.10
N ASP A 106 -3.03 -2.79 20.77
CA ASP A 106 -2.65 -3.45 22.02
C ASP A 106 -2.70 -4.99 21.96
N VAL A 107 -2.62 -5.56 20.76
CA VAL A 107 -2.61 -7.01 20.56
C VAL A 107 -1.24 -7.59 20.88
N ILE A 108 -0.18 -6.84 20.59
CA ILE A 108 1.20 -7.16 20.95
C ILE A 108 1.89 -5.92 21.54
N SER A 109 2.87 -6.12 22.40
CA SER A 109 3.73 -5.05 22.90
C SER A 109 4.84 -4.68 21.91
N GLU A 110 5.35 -3.45 22.03
CA GLU A 110 6.56 -2.99 21.32
C GLU A 110 7.78 -3.90 21.58
N LYS A 111 7.84 -4.56 22.74
CA LYS A 111 8.90 -5.52 23.05
C LYS A 111 8.75 -6.78 22.20
N GLN A 112 7.55 -7.35 22.13
CA GLN A 112 7.25 -8.54 21.32
C GLN A 112 7.48 -8.27 19.84
N LEU A 113 7.05 -7.12 19.32
CA LEU A 113 7.31 -6.72 17.94
C LEU A 113 8.83 -6.67 17.64
N ARG A 114 9.61 -6.03 18.51
CA ARG A 114 11.07 -5.97 18.35
C ARG A 114 11.73 -7.35 18.38
N GLN A 115 11.27 -8.25 19.26
CA GLN A 115 11.78 -9.62 19.32
C GLN A 115 11.47 -10.38 18.02
N ALA A 116 10.22 -10.34 17.54
CA ALA A 116 9.81 -11.01 16.30
C ALA A 116 10.56 -10.48 15.07
N LEU A 117 10.78 -9.16 14.97
CA LEU A 117 11.61 -8.56 13.92
C LEU A 117 13.08 -8.99 14.00
N GLY A 118 13.60 -9.19 15.22
CA GLY A 118 14.94 -9.74 15.44
C GLY A 118 15.07 -11.16 14.90
N LEU A 119 14.12 -12.03 15.24
CA LEU A 119 14.06 -13.41 14.74
C LEU A 119 13.93 -13.45 13.21
N GLN A 120 13.09 -12.58 12.63
CA GLN A 120 12.92 -12.49 11.17
C GLN A 120 14.23 -12.16 10.45
N LYS A 121 15.04 -11.22 11.00
CA LYS A 121 16.33 -10.84 10.41
C LYS A 121 17.35 -11.96 10.45
N ILE A 122 17.33 -12.78 11.51
CA ILE A 122 18.24 -13.94 11.64
C ILE A 122 17.86 -15.00 10.61
N GLN A 123 16.57 -15.34 10.52
CA GLN A 123 16.08 -16.41 9.65
C GLN A 123 16.19 -16.09 8.15
N LYS A 124 16.08 -14.81 7.76
CA LYS A 124 16.39 -14.36 6.39
C LYS A 124 17.82 -14.71 5.95
N LYS A 125 18.78 -14.81 6.86
CA LYS A 125 20.15 -15.23 6.56
C LYS A 125 20.27 -16.76 6.40
N GLU A 126 19.36 -17.51 6.99
CA GLU A 126 19.35 -18.98 7.04
C GLU A 126 18.44 -19.62 5.97
N LYS A 127 17.94 -18.83 5.01
CA LYS A 127 16.99 -19.24 3.94
C LYS A 127 15.62 -19.73 4.44
N ALA A 128 15.28 -19.56 5.72
CA ALA A 128 13.92 -19.73 6.21
C ALA A 128 13.17 -18.39 6.04
N ASN A 129 12.44 -18.22 4.94
CA ASN A 129 11.70 -16.98 4.66
C ASN A 129 10.38 -16.90 5.45
N ARG A 130 10.44 -16.85 6.78
CA ARG A 130 9.26 -16.71 7.64
C ARG A 130 8.81 -15.25 7.72
N ARG A 131 7.51 -15.03 7.59
CA ARG A 131 6.89 -13.70 7.70
C ARG A 131 6.67 -13.30 9.15
N LEU A 132 6.61 -11.98 9.39
CA LEU A 132 6.44 -11.42 10.74
C LEU A 132 5.21 -12.00 11.45
N GLY A 133 4.06 -12.07 10.77
CA GLY A 133 2.84 -12.64 11.35
C GLY A 133 3.02 -14.09 11.79
N GLN A 134 3.68 -14.91 10.98
CA GLN A 134 3.91 -16.32 11.28
C GLN A 134 4.85 -16.49 12.48
N ILE A 135 5.89 -15.66 12.58
CA ILE A 135 6.76 -15.62 13.76
C ILE A 135 5.96 -15.23 15.00
N LEU A 136 5.07 -14.24 14.93
CA LEU A 136 4.24 -13.83 16.07
C LEU A 136 3.30 -14.94 16.55
N VAL A 137 2.78 -15.75 15.63
CA VAL A 137 1.93 -16.91 15.95
C VAL A 137 2.74 -18.04 16.57
N ASP A 138 3.86 -18.39 15.95
CA ASP A 138 4.70 -19.51 16.40
C ASP A 138 5.36 -19.23 17.76
N GLU A 139 5.68 -17.97 18.06
CA GLU A 139 6.17 -17.53 19.38
C GLU A 139 5.04 -17.40 20.42
N GLY A 140 3.77 -17.64 20.04
CA GLY A 140 2.62 -17.58 20.93
C GLY A 140 2.21 -16.17 21.36
N TYR A 141 2.68 -15.12 20.67
CA TYR A 141 2.29 -13.73 20.96
C TYR A 141 0.94 -13.36 20.35
N LEU A 142 0.48 -14.13 19.36
CA LEU A 142 -0.72 -13.83 18.58
C LEU A 142 -1.43 -15.11 18.17
N GLU A 143 -2.76 -15.17 18.29
CA GLU A 143 -3.51 -16.29 17.72
C GLU A 143 -3.65 -16.15 16.20
N SER A 144 -3.64 -17.27 15.48
CA SER A 144 -3.78 -17.28 14.01
C SER A 144 -5.04 -16.56 13.53
N ARG A 145 -6.17 -16.72 14.23
CA ARG A 145 -7.44 -16.04 13.90
C ARG A 145 -7.36 -14.53 14.01
N VAL A 146 -6.63 -14.04 15.03
CA VAL A 146 -6.44 -12.59 15.20
C VAL A 146 -5.53 -12.08 14.08
N LEU A 147 -4.44 -12.77 13.77
CA LEU A 147 -3.57 -12.44 12.64
C LEU A 147 -4.35 -12.37 11.32
N GLU A 148 -5.19 -13.37 11.05
CA GLU A 148 -6.07 -13.44 9.87
C GLU A 148 -6.90 -12.17 9.71
N ASN A 149 -7.58 -11.73 10.77
CA ASN A 149 -8.42 -10.53 10.74
C ASN A 149 -7.59 -9.28 10.37
N PHE A 150 -6.42 -9.08 10.99
CA PHE A 150 -5.57 -7.92 10.72
C PHE A 150 -5.07 -7.89 9.27
N ILE A 151 -4.76 -9.04 8.68
CA ILE A 151 -4.32 -9.13 7.28
C ILE A 151 -5.48 -8.87 6.33
N GLN A 152 -6.66 -9.45 6.59
CA GLN A 152 -7.85 -9.17 5.78
C GLN A 152 -8.20 -7.68 5.81
N GLU A 153 -8.15 -7.06 6.99
CA GLU A 153 -8.34 -5.61 7.12
C GLU A 153 -7.28 -4.83 6.34
N GLN A 154 -6.00 -5.21 6.42
CA GLN A 154 -4.92 -4.54 5.68
C GLN A 154 -5.12 -4.64 4.16
N ILE A 155 -5.54 -5.81 3.67
CA ILE A 155 -5.86 -6.02 2.26
C ILE A 155 -7.02 -5.12 1.86
N ASN A 156 -8.12 -5.13 2.62
CA ASN A 156 -9.29 -4.30 2.33
C ASN A 156 -8.99 -2.79 2.39
N ASP A 157 -8.20 -2.33 3.36
CA ASP A 157 -7.77 -0.93 3.46
C ASP A 157 -6.95 -0.51 2.23
N THR A 158 -5.97 -1.34 1.86
CA THR A 158 -5.14 -1.09 0.68
C THR A 158 -5.97 -1.07 -0.60
N LEU A 159 -6.88 -2.03 -0.74
CA LEU A 159 -7.74 -2.12 -1.91
C LEU A 159 -8.68 -0.92 -1.98
N PHE A 160 -9.29 -0.53 -0.87
CA PHE A 160 -10.13 0.68 -0.82
C PHE A 160 -9.36 1.91 -1.33
N ASP A 161 -8.09 2.07 -0.96
CA ASP A 161 -7.25 3.15 -1.49
C ASP A 161 -7.00 3.06 -3.00
N LEU A 162 -6.84 1.85 -3.53
CA LEU A 162 -6.69 1.61 -4.97
C LEU A 162 -8.01 1.82 -5.74
N PHE A 163 -9.15 1.43 -5.17
CA PHE A 163 -10.49 1.65 -5.76
C PHE A 163 -10.89 3.13 -5.81
N ARG A 164 -10.21 4.00 -5.05
CA ARG A 164 -10.40 5.47 -5.13
C ARG A 164 -9.70 6.10 -6.34
N TRP A 165 -8.88 5.36 -7.07
CA TRP A 165 -8.16 5.89 -8.23
C TRP A 165 -9.09 5.97 -9.43
N GLU A 166 -9.28 7.18 -9.95
CA GLU A 166 -10.07 7.44 -11.16
C GLU A 166 -9.25 7.24 -12.45
N ASP A 167 -7.92 7.26 -12.34
CA ASP A 167 -6.99 7.05 -13.43
C ASP A 167 -5.70 6.33 -13.01
N GLY A 168 -5.05 5.72 -13.99
CA GLY A 168 -3.82 4.94 -13.80
C GLY A 168 -3.70 3.82 -14.82
N GLU A 169 -2.47 3.37 -15.03
CA GLU A 169 -2.16 2.21 -15.87
C GLU A 169 -2.32 0.92 -15.07
N LEU A 170 -2.88 -0.10 -15.72
CA LEU A 170 -3.09 -1.44 -15.18
C LEU A 170 -2.33 -2.45 -16.02
N ARG A 171 -1.66 -3.38 -15.36
CA ARG A 171 -0.93 -4.47 -16.02
C ARG A 171 -1.04 -5.74 -15.18
N PHE A 172 -1.58 -6.81 -15.77
CA PHE A 172 -1.61 -8.12 -15.12
C PHE A 172 -0.54 -9.04 -15.69
N GLU A 173 0.31 -9.54 -14.80
CA GLU A 173 1.36 -10.52 -15.09
C GLU A 173 0.91 -11.90 -14.56
N PRO A 174 0.49 -12.81 -15.45
CA PRO A 174 0.10 -14.17 -15.10
C PRO A 174 1.27 -14.94 -14.50
N ASP A 175 0.99 -15.75 -13.49
CA ASP A 175 1.95 -16.63 -12.84
C ASP A 175 3.21 -15.93 -12.28
N GLU A 176 3.18 -14.58 -12.17
CA GLU A 176 4.22 -13.83 -11.47
C GLU A 176 4.24 -14.25 -10.00
N ALA A 177 5.39 -14.74 -9.55
CA ALA A 177 5.55 -15.30 -8.22
C ALA A 177 5.38 -14.20 -7.15
N CYS A 178 4.39 -14.41 -6.29
CA CYS A 178 4.17 -13.62 -5.07
C CYS A 178 4.10 -14.57 -3.85
N GLU A 179 4.72 -15.76 -3.96
CA GLU A 179 4.71 -16.82 -2.95
C GLU A 179 5.33 -16.36 -1.63
N ASP A 180 6.32 -15.47 -1.68
CA ASP A 180 6.91 -14.92 -0.47
C ASP A 180 5.87 -14.18 0.39
N GLU A 181 4.79 -13.65 -0.20
CA GLU A 181 3.71 -12.96 0.53
C GLU A 181 2.56 -13.90 0.94
N ASP A 182 2.54 -15.15 0.47
CA ASP A 182 1.45 -16.10 0.74
C ASP A 182 1.63 -16.77 2.10
N ILE A 183 0.73 -16.44 3.01
CA ILE A 183 0.65 -16.98 4.38
C ILE A 183 -0.61 -17.84 4.58
N GLY A 184 -1.24 -18.27 3.48
CA GLY A 184 -2.44 -19.10 3.48
C GLY A 184 -3.75 -18.34 3.69
N ILE A 185 -3.71 -17.01 3.74
CA ILE A 185 -4.87 -16.15 3.99
C ILE A 185 -5.29 -15.48 2.70
N SER A 186 -6.56 -15.59 2.33
CA SER A 186 -7.09 -14.97 1.11
C SER A 186 -8.51 -14.46 1.28
N VAL A 187 -8.78 -13.32 0.65
CA VAL A 187 -10.08 -12.66 0.59
C VAL A 187 -10.72 -12.94 -0.77
N SER A 188 -12.01 -13.23 -0.78
CA SER A 188 -12.76 -13.36 -2.03
C SER A 188 -12.92 -11.99 -2.69
N VAL A 189 -12.81 -11.96 -4.02
CA VAL A 189 -13.02 -10.75 -4.80
C VAL A 189 -14.41 -10.14 -4.57
N GLU A 190 -15.45 -10.94 -4.41
CA GLU A 190 -16.81 -10.42 -4.15
C GLU A 190 -16.86 -9.60 -2.84
N ASN A 191 -16.35 -10.15 -1.74
CA ASN A 191 -16.26 -9.42 -0.46
C ASN A 191 -15.48 -8.11 -0.59
N ILE A 192 -14.38 -8.11 -1.37
CA ILE A 192 -13.60 -6.90 -1.64
C ILE A 192 -14.45 -5.86 -2.35
N ILE A 193 -15.12 -6.24 -3.43
CA ILE A 193 -15.94 -5.32 -4.23
C ILE A 193 -17.08 -4.76 -3.37
N MET A 194 -17.79 -5.62 -2.62
CA MET A 194 -18.87 -5.19 -1.74
C MET A 194 -18.40 -4.23 -0.65
N GLU A 195 -17.29 -4.52 0.02
CA GLU A 195 -16.76 -3.65 1.08
C GLU A 195 -16.21 -2.33 0.51
N SER A 196 -15.52 -2.39 -0.63
CA SER A 196 -15.03 -1.19 -1.34
C SER A 196 -16.19 -0.30 -1.77
N ALA A 197 -17.25 -0.84 -2.36
CA ALA A 197 -18.43 -0.07 -2.77
C ALA A 197 -19.09 0.62 -1.57
N ARG A 198 -19.27 -0.11 -0.45
CA ARG A 198 -19.82 0.43 0.79
C ARG A 198 -18.98 1.59 1.35
N ARG A 199 -17.64 1.43 1.33
CA ARG A 199 -16.72 2.48 1.80
C ARG A 199 -16.67 3.67 0.85
N LEU A 200 -16.72 3.46 -0.47
CA LEU A 200 -16.77 4.53 -1.48
C LEU A 200 -18.05 5.35 -1.36
N GLU A 201 -19.20 4.72 -1.15
CA GLU A 201 -20.46 5.43 -0.92
C GLU A 201 -20.38 6.32 0.33
N MET A 202 -19.83 5.78 1.43
CA MET A 202 -19.59 6.54 2.65
C MET A 202 -18.61 7.69 2.41
N TRP A 203 -17.52 7.44 1.68
CA TRP A 203 -16.51 8.44 1.35
C TRP A 203 -17.11 9.60 0.54
N ASN A 204 -17.99 9.29 -0.42
CA ASN A 204 -18.69 10.31 -1.21
C ASN A 204 -19.58 11.20 -0.33
N LYS A 205 -20.29 10.63 0.66
CA LYS A 205 -21.07 11.41 1.65
C LYS A 205 -20.16 12.29 2.51
N ILE A 206 -19.05 11.73 3.00
CA ILE A 206 -18.04 12.45 3.79
C ILE A 206 -17.52 13.66 3.00
N ARG A 207 -17.16 13.46 1.73
CA ARG A 207 -16.57 14.51 0.87
C ARG A 207 -17.47 15.72 0.63
N VAL A 208 -18.79 15.58 0.76
CA VAL A 208 -19.72 16.71 0.65
C VAL A 208 -19.50 17.71 1.79
N LYS A 209 -19.23 17.22 3.01
CA LYS A 209 -19.03 18.07 4.20
C LYS A 209 -17.54 18.29 4.55
N ILE A 210 -16.68 17.35 4.18
CA ILE A 210 -15.21 17.38 4.34
C ILE A 210 -14.56 17.31 2.95
N PRO A 211 -14.47 18.43 2.21
CA PRO A 211 -14.01 18.41 0.82
C PRO A 211 -12.55 17.99 0.65
N SER A 212 -11.72 18.29 1.65
CA SER A 212 -10.28 17.95 1.67
C SER A 212 -9.81 17.56 3.06
N LEU A 213 -8.66 16.89 3.15
CA LEU A 213 -8.00 16.58 4.42
C LEU A 213 -7.48 17.84 5.14
N ASP A 214 -7.40 18.97 4.45
CA ASP A 214 -7.00 20.26 5.01
C ASP A 214 -8.20 21.02 5.62
N THR A 215 -9.38 20.40 5.63
CA THR A 215 -10.56 20.92 6.33
C THR A 215 -10.28 20.99 7.83
N THR A 216 -10.44 22.19 8.41
CA THR A 216 -10.19 22.45 9.83
C THR A 216 -11.47 22.32 10.65
N PHE A 217 -11.37 21.61 11.77
CA PHE A 217 -12.46 21.44 12.73
C PHE A 217 -12.09 22.01 14.09
N ILE A 218 -13.10 22.54 14.79
CA ILE A 218 -13.04 22.97 16.20
C ILE A 218 -14.15 22.27 16.99
N MET A 219 -13.99 22.16 18.31
CA MET A 219 -15.10 21.73 19.17
C MET A 219 -16.22 22.78 19.14
N ALA A 220 -17.48 22.33 19.08
CA ALA A 220 -18.62 23.21 19.13
C ALA A 220 -18.69 23.91 20.50
N SER A 221 -19.04 25.20 20.52
CA SER A 221 -19.17 25.97 21.77
C SER A 221 -20.39 25.55 22.59
N ALA A 222 -21.39 24.95 21.95
CA ALA A 222 -22.60 24.39 22.56
C ALA A 222 -22.97 23.07 21.87
N PRO A 223 -22.38 21.94 22.29
CA PRO A 223 -22.64 20.64 21.66
C PRO A 223 -24.05 20.15 22.00
N GLY A 224 -24.93 20.08 21.00
CA GLY A 224 -26.27 19.47 21.11
C GLY A 224 -27.25 20.16 22.06
N ASP A 225 -28.46 19.59 22.17
CA ASP A 225 -29.44 20.00 23.17
C ASP A 225 -29.00 19.50 24.57
N LYS A 226 -29.09 20.35 25.59
CA LYS A 226 -28.40 20.20 26.90
C LYS A 226 -28.82 18.96 27.71
N SER A 227 -29.81 18.21 27.24
CA SER A 227 -30.36 17.01 27.87
C SER A 227 -29.87 15.68 27.27
N MET A 228 -29.04 15.70 26.21
CA MET A 228 -28.57 14.47 25.57
C MET A 228 -27.26 13.98 26.20
N GLU A 229 -27.25 12.77 26.77
CA GLU A 229 -26.00 12.09 27.14
C GLU A 229 -25.27 11.65 25.86
N ILE A 230 -24.05 12.15 25.66
CA ILE A 230 -23.22 11.83 24.49
C ILE A 230 -22.25 10.70 24.89
N HIS A 231 -22.48 9.50 24.36
CA HIS A 231 -21.56 8.37 24.55
C HIS A 231 -20.53 8.32 23.42
N LEU A 232 -19.28 8.66 23.74
CA LEU A 232 -18.17 8.62 22.79
C LEU A 232 -17.36 7.34 22.94
N LYS A 233 -17.02 6.72 21.82
CA LYS A 233 -16.06 5.62 21.76
C LYS A 233 -14.63 6.13 22.03
N PRO A 234 -13.69 5.27 22.45
CA PRO A 234 -12.31 5.69 22.72
C PRO A 234 -11.63 6.45 21.58
N LYS A 235 -11.83 6.01 20.32
CA LYS A 235 -11.28 6.70 19.14
C LYS A 235 -11.90 8.09 18.92
N GLU A 236 -13.21 8.22 19.14
CA GLU A 236 -13.96 9.48 19.00
C GLU A 236 -13.52 10.48 20.07
N TRP A 237 -13.46 10.03 21.33
CA TRP A 237 -12.95 10.81 22.45
C TRP A 237 -11.53 11.32 22.20
N MET A 238 -10.64 10.43 21.73
CA MET A 238 -9.27 10.79 21.43
C MET A 238 -9.17 11.90 20.37
N LEU A 239 -9.92 11.78 19.26
CA LEU A 239 -9.95 12.82 18.22
C LEU A 239 -10.48 14.14 18.76
N LEU A 240 -11.54 14.10 19.59
CA LEU A 240 -12.11 15.29 20.22
C LEU A 240 -11.08 16.02 21.11
N CYS A 241 -10.29 15.29 21.90
CA CYS A 241 -9.23 15.89 22.71
C CYS A 241 -8.17 16.64 21.89
N TYR A 242 -7.87 16.18 20.67
CA TYR A 242 -6.92 16.85 19.79
C TYR A 242 -7.51 18.05 19.06
N LEU A 243 -8.83 18.21 18.99
CA LEU A 243 -9.49 19.33 18.32
C LEU A 243 -9.44 20.66 19.08
N HIS A 244 -8.82 20.69 20.27
CA HIS A 244 -8.66 21.92 21.03
C HIS A 244 -7.79 22.94 20.26
N GLY A 245 -8.38 24.09 19.90
CA GLY A 245 -7.71 25.17 19.17
C GLY A 245 -7.79 25.10 17.64
N GLY A 246 -8.46 24.09 17.08
CA GLY A 246 -8.63 23.94 15.64
C GLY A 246 -7.53 23.09 15.01
N ARG A 247 -7.92 22.00 14.32
CA ARG A 247 -6.98 21.16 13.57
C ARG A 247 -7.58 20.66 12.27
N THR A 248 -6.71 20.45 11.30
CA THR A 248 -7.06 19.80 10.03
C THR A 248 -7.24 18.29 10.21
N VAL A 249 -8.00 17.66 9.31
CA VAL A 249 -8.11 16.19 9.26
C VAL A 249 -6.73 15.55 9.08
N ARG A 250 -5.87 16.16 8.25
CA ARG A 250 -4.49 15.70 8.01
C ARG A 250 -3.66 15.66 9.28
N GLU A 251 -3.66 16.73 10.07
CA GLU A 251 -2.92 16.78 11.34
C GLU A 251 -3.44 15.73 12.33
N LEU A 252 -4.75 15.51 12.38
CA LEU A 252 -5.33 14.47 13.24
C LEU A 252 -4.90 13.06 12.82
N VAL A 253 -4.85 12.78 11.52
CA VAL A 253 -4.32 11.53 10.96
C VAL A 253 -2.86 11.35 11.38
N GLU A 254 -2.03 12.38 11.26
CA GLU A 254 -0.61 12.32 11.61
C GLU A 254 -0.39 12.11 13.12
N LEU A 255 -1.16 12.78 13.98
CA LEU A 255 -1.02 12.71 15.44
C LEU A 255 -1.54 11.40 16.02
N THR A 256 -2.69 10.93 15.52
CA THR A 256 -3.31 9.70 16.03
C THR A 256 -2.77 8.46 15.31
N GLY A 257 -2.21 8.63 14.12
CA GLY A 257 -1.83 7.56 13.20
C GLY A 257 -3.02 6.76 12.64
N TYR A 258 -4.27 7.23 12.81
CA TYR A 258 -5.43 6.55 12.23
C TYR A 258 -5.44 6.69 10.71
N ASN A 259 -6.14 5.79 9.99
CA ASN A 259 -6.28 5.96 8.55
C ASN A 259 -7.15 7.19 8.23
N ASP A 260 -6.99 7.75 7.02
CA ASP A 260 -7.68 8.96 6.59
C ASP A 260 -9.21 8.76 6.55
N PHE A 261 -9.65 7.60 6.06
CA PHE A 261 -11.05 7.23 5.95
C PHE A 261 -11.78 7.18 7.29
N ASP A 262 -11.27 6.42 8.26
CA ASP A 262 -11.86 6.28 9.60
C ASP A 262 -11.83 7.61 10.35
N THR A 263 -10.75 8.37 10.22
CA THR A 263 -10.64 9.70 10.84
C THR A 263 -11.70 10.63 10.28
N ALA A 264 -11.80 10.74 8.95
CA ALA A 264 -12.80 11.57 8.30
C ALA A 264 -14.23 11.10 8.58
N LYS A 265 -14.45 9.79 8.69
CA LYS A 265 -15.75 9.20 9.05
C LYS A 265 -16.18 9.54 10.47
N ILE A 266 -15.25 9.46 11.44
CA ILE A 266 -15.51 9.85 12.82
C ILE A 266 -15.82 11.35 12.91
N LEU A 267 -15.00 12.18 12.24
CA LEU A 267 -15.24 13.63 12.19
C LEU A 267 -16.56 13.97 11.52
N PHE A 268 -16.92 13.29 10.43
CA PHE A 268 -18.22 13.45 9.77
C PHE A 268 -19.39 13.12 10.72
N GLY A 269 -19.28 12.04 11.49
CA GLY A 269 -20.27 11.69 12.50
C GLY A 269 -20.40 12.74 13.60
N MET A 270 -19.27 13.21 14.15
CA MET A 270 -19.25 14.26 15.18
C MET A 270 -19.77 15.61 14.66
N TYR A 271 -19.43 15.96 13.41
CA TYR A 271 -19.91 17.17 12.76
C TYR A 271 -21.43 17.10 12.54
N SER A 272 -21.93 15.98 12.01
CA SER A 272 -23.37 15.76 11.81
C SER A 272 -24.15 15.74 13.13
N ALA A 273 -23.51 15.36 14.24
CA ALA A 273 -24.10 15.40 15.57
C ALA A 273 -23.98 16.77 16.26
N GLY A 274 -23.36 17.78 15.62
CA GLY A 274 -23.16 19.11 16.18
C GLY A 274 -22.14 19.18 17.32
N LEU A 275 -21.26 18.17 17.45
CA LEU A 275 -20.21 18.15 18.47
C LEU A 275 -18.98 18.97 18.07
N ILE A 276 -18.77 19.11 16.76
CA ILE A 276 -17.67 19.85 16.16
C ILE A 276 -18.19 20.71 15.03
N GLU A 277 -17.49 21.81 14.73
CA GLU A 277 -17.85 22.77 13.69
C GLU A 277 -16.67 22.97 12.75
N ARG A 278 -16.94 23.32 11.49
CA ARG A 278 -15.89 23.58 10.51
C ARG A 278 -15.43 25.02 10.63
N LEU A 279 -14.13 25.24 10.68
CA LEU A 279 -13.55 26.58 10.57
C LEU A 279 -13.41 26.94 9.08
N GLY A 280 -14.13 27.97 8.64
CA GLY A 280 -14.05 28.52 7.28
C GLY A 280 -12.71 29.23 7.02
N GLN A 281 -12.40 29.49 5.74
CA GLN A 281 -11.15 30.12 5.30
C GLN A 281 -10.92 31.55 5.86
N HIS A 282 -11.94 32.18 6.44
CA HIS A 282 -11.86 33.49 7.11
C HIS A 282 -12.10 33.44 8.62
N GLY A 283 -12.06 32.26 9.25
CA GLY A 283 -12.34 32.09 10.68
C GLY A 283 -13.82 32.07 11.05
N GLU A 284 -14.72 32.10 10.05
CA GLU A 284 -16.15 31.91 10.28
C GLU A 284 -16.46 30.45 10.62
N VAL A 285 -17.24 30.25 11.67
CA VAL A 285 -17.67 28.93 12.11
C VAL A 285 -18.85 28.49 11.24
N VAL A 286 -18.71 27.38 10.54
CA VAL A 286 -19.77 26.77 9.74
C VAL A 286 -20.33 25.58 10.53
N ALA A 287 -21.53 25.78 11.10
CA ALA A 287 -22.26 24.72 11.80
C ALA A 287 -22.77 23.64 10.84
N ALA A 288 -23.23 22.51 11.37
CA ALA A 288 -23.86 21.47 10.58
C ALA A 288 -25.31 21.88 10.24
N ASP A 289 -25.61 22.00 8.93
CA ASP A 289 -26.98 22.09 8.40
C ASP A 289 -27.72 20.74 8.49
#